data_AF-E9UWS0-F1
#
_entry.id   AF-E9UWS0-F1
#
_cell.length_a   1.000
_cell.length_b   1.000
_cell.length_c   1.000
_cell.angle_alpha   90.00
_cell.angle_beta   90.00
_cell.angle_gamma   90.00
#
_symmetry.space_group_name_H-M   'P 1'
#
loop_
_entity.id
_entity.type
_entity.pdbx_description
1 polymer ?
#
loop_
_entity_poly.entity_id
_entity_poly.type
_entity_poly.pdbx_seq_one_letter_code
_entity_poly.pdbx_strand_id
1 'polypeptide(L)'
;MNEQLARDLERDIATDPRTNELGIRVQVRGDHLVVSGEVASEERRATVLEVVREHDTGLEIVDHIMLSAEPGPGGPGHEKIDPPQRS
;
A
#
# COMPACT_ATOMS: atom_id res chain seq x y z
N MET A 1 11.89 -4.23 -21.12
CA MET A 1 11.84 -5.05 -19.89
C MET A 1 11.16 -6.38 -20.25
N ASN A 2 11.78 -7.53 -19.98
CA ASN A 2 11.15 -8.83 -20.29
C ASN A 2 9.98 -9.09 -19.33
N GLU A 3 8.85 -9.54 -19.89
CA GLU A 3 7.59 -9.84 -19.18
C GLU A 3 7.77 -10.88 -18.05
N GLN A 4 8.78 -11.74 -18.18
CA GLN A 4 9.15 -12.75 -17.19
C GLN A 4 9.74 -12.15 -15.91
N LEU A 5 10.49 -11.05 -16.01
CA LEU A 5 11.08 -10.39 -14.83
C LEU A 5 9.98 -9.77 -13.97
N ALA A 6 8.98 -9.15 -14.61
CA ALA A 6 7.83 -8.57 -13.93
C ALA A 6 7.02 -9.63 -13.15
N ARG A 7 6.83 -10.82 -13.74
CA ARG A 7 6.10 -11.92 -13.09
C ARG A 7 6.84 -12.53 -11.91
N ASP A 8 8.16 -12.71 -12.01
CA ASP A 8 8.93 -13.24 -10.89
C ASP A 8 8.97 -12.23 -9.74
N LEU A 9 9.16 -10.94 -10.05
CA LEU A 9 9.10 -9.85 -9.08
C LEU A 9 7.72 -9.72 -8.40
N GLU A 10 6.64 -9.78 -9.18
CA GLU A 10 5.27 -9.78 -8.65
C GLU A 10 5.07 -10.95 -7.67
N ARG A 11 5.55 -12.14 -8.03
CA ARG A 11 5.42 -13.34 -7.19
C ARG A 11 6.25 -13.23 -5.92
N ASP A 12 7.45 -12.67 -5.99
CA ASP A 12 8.33 -12.47 -4.84
C ASP A 12 7.68 -11.52 -3.82
N ILE A 13 7.15 -10.39 -4.29
CA ILE A 13 6.46 -9.40 -3.45
C ILE A 13 5.13 -9.95 -2.91
N ALA A 14 4.38 -10.72 -3.71
CA ALA A 14 3.11 -11.32 -3.30
C ALA A 14 3.28 -12.49 -2.31
N THR A 15 4.45 -13.13 -2.31
CA THR A 15 4.81 -14.22 -1.38
C THR A 15 5.46 -13.66 -0.11
N ASP A 16 5.85 -12.37 -0.09
CA ASP A 16 6.40 -11.76 1.11
C ASP A 16 5.39 -11.82 2.27
N PRO A 17 5.79 -12.35 3.44
CA PRO A 17 4.89 -12.54 4.57
C PRO A 17 4.25 -11.23 5.04
N ARG A 18 4.92 -10.07 4.90
CA ARG A 18 4.37 -8.77 5.33
C ARG A 18 3.17 -8.34 4.48
N THR A 19 3.17 -8.69 3.20
CA THR A 19 2.05 -8.43 2.27
C THR A 19 0.96 -9.49 2.39
N ASN A 20 1.37 -10.74 2.59
CA ASN A 20 0.47 -11.89 2.69
C ASN A 20 -0.38 -11.87 3.98
N GLU A 21 0.22 -11.52 5.13
CA GLU A 21 -0.46 -11.45 6.42
C GLU A 21 -1.57 -10.39 6.47
N LEU A 22 -1.49 -9.37 5.61
CA LEU A 22 -2.44 -8.26 5.56
C LEU A 22 -3.56 -8.46 4.51
N GLY A 23 -3.57 -9.58 3.78
CA GLY A 23 -4.54 -9.82 2.70
C GLY A 23 -4.35 -8.89 1.49
N ILE A 24 -3.16 -8.31 1.34
CA ILE A 24 -2.83 -7.37 0.27
C ILE A 24 -2.39 -8.15 -0.97
N ARG A 25 -2.86 -7.72 -2.14
CA ARG A 25 -2.42 -8.22 -3.44
C ARG A 25 -1.57 -7.16 -4.12
N VAL A 26 -0.46 -7.61 -4.71
CA VAL A 26 0.42 -6.76 -5.49
C VAL A 26 0.46 -7.27 -6.92
N GLN A 27 0.42 -6.36 -7.89
CA GLN A 27 0.47 -6.65 -9.31
C GLN A 27 1.44 -5.73 -10.02
N VAL A 28 2.28 -6.27 -10.89
CA VAL A 28 3.19 -5.47 -11.73
C VAL A 28 2.53 -5.25 -13.09
N ARG A 29 2.32 -3.98 -13.46
CA ARG A 29 1.71 -3.56 -14.72
C ARG A 29 2.68 -2.65 -15.49
N GLY A 30 3.53 -3.27 -16.29
CA GLY A 30 4.54 -2.57 -17.07
C GLY A 30 5.57 -1.93 -16.13
N ASP A 31 5.46 -0.61 -15.95
CA ASP A 31 6.33 0.19 -15.06
C ASP A 31 5.64 0.57 -13.73
N HIS A 32 4.41 0.12 -13.52
CA HIS A 32 3.63 0.45 -12.31
C HIS A 32 3.47 -0.78 -11.42
N LEU A 33 3.65 -0.59 -10.12
CA LEU A 33 3.35 -1.59 -9.10
C LEU A 33 2.02 -1.24 -8.44
N VAL A 34 0.99 -2.00 -8.76
CA VAL A 34 -0.36 -1.80 -8.23
C VAL A 34 -0.52 -2.61 -6.95
N VAL A 35 -0.72 -1.91 -5.84
CA VAL A 35 -0.97 -2.52 -4.52
C VAL A 35 -2.45 -2.36 -4.21
N SER A 36 -3.17 -3.47 -4.08
CA SER A 36 -4.62 -3.48 -3.85
C SER A 36 -4.96 -4.44 -2.72
N GLY A 37 -5.78 -3.99 -1.79
CA GLY A 37 -6.19 -4.82 -0.68
C GLY A 37 -7.11 -4.06 0.25
N GLU A 38 -7.52 -4.72 1.32
CA GLU A 38 -8.40 -4.13 2.30
C GLU A 38 -7.70 -4.17 3.66
N VAL A 39 -7.56 -3.00 4.30
CA VAL A 39 -6.93 -2.89 5.61
C VAL A 39 -7.86 -2.24 6.61
N ALA A 40 -7.73 -2.63 7.88
CA ALA A 40 -8.53 -2.07 8.97
C ALA A 40 -8.21 -0.60 9.29
N SER A 41 -7.00 -0.11 8.93
CA SER A 41 -6.53 1.24 9.31
C SER A 41 -5.53 1.82 8.31
N GLU A 42 -5.44 3.15 8.26
CA GLU A 42 -4.47 3.88 7.44
C GLU A 42 -3.02 3.60 7.82
N GLU A 43 -2.73 3.35 9.10
CA GLU A 43 -1.38 2.97 9.56
C GLU A 43 -0.89 1.69 8.87
N ARG A 44 -1.75 0.68 8.74
CA ARG A 44 -1.44 -0.55 8.00
C ARG A 44 -1.20 -0.26 6.53
N ARG A 45 -2.01 0.60 5.91
CA ARG A 45 -1.79 1.05 4.52
C ARG A 45 -0.40 1.71 4.38
N ALA A 46 -0.03 2.58 5.32
CA ALA A 46 1.27 3.25 5.31
C ALA A 46 2.43 2.25 5.48
N THR A 47 2.33 1.28 6.40
CA THR A 47 3.32 0.21 6.56
C THR A 47 3.52 -0.59 5.27
N VAL A 48 2.44 -0.94 4.57
CA VAL A 48 2.52 -1.65 3.29
C VAL A 48 3.26 -0.81 2.25
N LEU A 49 2.91 0.48 2.13
CA LEU A 49 3.58 1.40 1.21
C LEU A 49 5.07 1.57 1.55
N GLU A 50 5.42 1.58 2.82
CA GLU A 50 6.81 1.66 3.28
C GLU A 50 7.60 0.41 2.86
N VAL A 51 7.09 -0.79 3.15
CA VAL A 51 7.73 -2.07 2.75
C VAL A 51 7.92 -2.15 1.24
N VAL A 52 6.92 -1.72 0.48
CA VAL A 52 6.99 -1.71 -0.99
C VAL A 52 8.05 -0.71 -1.49
N ARG A 53 8.21 0.44 -0.82
CA ARG A 53 9.27 1.41 -1.11
C ARG A 53 10.65 0.88 -0.72
N GLU A 54 10.78 0.15 0.38
CA GLU A 54 12.05 -0.46 0.83
C GLU A 54 12.61 -1.46 -0.18
N HIS A 55 11.74 -2.11 -0.97
CA HIS A 55 12.16 -3.05 -1.99
C HIS A 55 12.82 -2.41 -3.22
N ASP A 56 12.90 -1.06 -3.28
CA ASP A 56 13.57 -0.26 -4.31
C ASP A 56 13.33 -0.82 -5.72
N THR A 57 12.05 -0.99 -6.06
CA THR A 57 11.65 -1.65 -7.31
C THR A 57 11.89 -0.78 -8.55
N GLY A 58 12.12 0.53 -8.38
CA GLY A 58 12.24 1.50 -9.48
C GLY A 58 10.95 1.73 -10.27
N LEU A 59 9.83 1.17 -9.78
CA LEU A 59 8.50 1.23 -10.41
C LEU A 59 7.62 2.26 -9.72
N GLU A 60 6.67 2.84 -10.45
CA GLU A 60 5.70 3.77 -9.88
C GLU A 60 4.64 3.01 -9.07
N ILE A 61 4.57 3.29 -7.77
CA ILE A 61 3.68 2.58 -6.84
C ILE A 61 2.29 3.21 -6.91
N VAL A 62 1.30 2.42 -7.34
CA VAL A 62 -0.11 2.80 -7.40
C VAL A 62 -0.84 2.16 -6.22
N ASP A 63 -1.25 2.99 -5.27
CA ASP A 63 -1.99 2.53 -4.11
C ASP A 63 -3.50 2.46 -4.41
N HIS A 64 -4.08 1.29 -4.16
CA HIS A 64 -5.50 0.99 -4.36
C HIS A 64 -6.04 0.24 -3.14
N ILE A 65 -5.50 0.58 -1.97
CA ILE A 65 -5.86 -0.04 -0.69
C ILE A 65 -7.11 0.64 -0.17
N MET A 66 -8.16 -0.15 0.05
CA MET A 66 -9.41 0.30 0.63
C MET A 66 -9.36 0.13 2.15
N LEU A 67 -9.93 1.09 2.87
CA LEU A 67 -10.11 0.97 4.31
C LEU A 67 -11.39 0.17 4.57
N SER A 68 -11.25 -1.02 5.17
CA SER A 68 -12.41 -1.74 5.67
C SER A 68 -12.99 -0.90 6.80
N ALA A 69 -14.19 -0.38 6.58
CA ALA A 69 -14.90 0.39 7.59
C ALA A 69 -15.42 -0.54 8.69
N GLU A 70 -14.53 -1.16 9.45
CA GLU A 70 -14.90 -1.67 10.78
C GLU A 70 -14.67 -0.53 11.77
N PRO A 71 -15.75 0.07 12.33
CA PRO A 71 -15.63 1.08 13.35
C PRO A 71 -15.16 0.44 14.66
N GLY A 72 -13.85 0.20 14.79
CA GLY A 72 -13.23 -0.06 16.08
C GLY A 72 -13.21 1.24 16.89
N PRO A 73 -13.69 1.28 18.15
CA PRO A 73 -13.67 2.48 18.97
C PRO A 73 -12.24 2.76 19.42
N GLY A 74 -11.49 3.48 18.60
CA GLY A 74 -10.07 3.76 18.82
C GLY A 74 -9.49 4.73 17.80
N GLY A 75 -10.23 5.78 17.43
CA GLY A 75 -9.65 6.92 16.73
C GLY A 75 -9.36 8.06 17.71
N PRO A 76 -8.09 8.39 17.95
CA PRO A 76 -7.70 9.80 17.90
C PRO A 76 -6.37 9.98 17.15
N GLY A 77 -6.35 10.84 16.13
CA GLY A 77 -5.08 11.25 15.52
C GLY A 77 -5.07 11.87 14.13
N HIS A 78 -6.20 12.11 13.45
CA HIS A 78 -6.21 13.09 12.36
C HIS A 78 -6.32 14.48 12.98
N GLU A 79 -5.21 14.96 13.54
CA GLU A 79 -5.05 16.36 13.93
C GLU A 79 -5.17 17.21 12.66
N LYS A 80 -6.37 17.76 12.51
CA LYS A 80 -6.73 19.03 11.88
C LYS A 80 -5.69 19.53 10.88
N ILE A 81 -5.99 19.34 9.60
CA ILE A 81 -5.69 20.36 8.59
C ILE A 81 -6.18 21.72 9.13
N ASP A 82 -5.25 22.56 9.59
CA ASP A 82 -5.51 23.95 9.91
C ASP A 82 -6.08 24.64 8.65
N PRO A 83 -7.32 25.19 8.69
CA PRO A 83 -7.73 26.09 7.63
C PRO A 83 -6.81 27.32 7.69
N PRO A 84 -6.27 27.82 6.56
CA PRO A 84 -5.40 28.98 6.57
C PRO A 84 -6.17 30.17 7.16
N GLN A 85 -5.63 30.70 8.25
CA GLN A 85 -6.14 31.85 8.98
C GLN A 85 -6.11 33.06 8.04
N ARG A 86 -7.28 33.60 7.71
CA ARG A 86 -7.41 34.87 6.98
C ARG A 86 -8.50 35.72 7.61
N SER A 87 -8.11 36.68 8.44
CA SER A 87 -8.65 38.04 8.54
C SER A 87 -7.89 38.83 9.59
#